data_AF-A0A966TFP4-F1
#
_entry.id   AF-A0A966TFP4-F1
#
_cell.length_a   1.000
_cell.length_b   1.000
_cell.length_c   1.000
_cell.angle_alpha   90.00
_cell.angle_beta   90.00
_cell.angle_gamma   90.00
#
_symmetry.space_group_name_H-M   'P 1'
#
loop_
_entity.id
_entity.type
_entity.pdbx_description
1 polymer ?
#
loop_
_entity_poly.entity_id
_entity_poly.type
_entity_poly.pdbx_seq_one_letter_code
_entity_poly.pdbx_strand_id
1 'polypeptide(L)'
;MIERILYIGFDQLNAKYGVLKSADVKSDVIALIQSEPMTTGKNWHPERLYFLISSARHFAQELREKGFKVEYIKASSTTAGLDELSEKYKNVKIFAAEPSSHRLFQSLSEYGVSFVENDFFLTSRSLF
;
A
#
# COMPACT_ATOMS: atom_id res chain seq x y z
N MET A 1 -5.42 19.53 5.57
CA MET A 1 -6.11 19.08 4.33
C MET A 1 -5.38 17.83 3.89
N ILE A 2 -6.05 16.84 3.26
CA ILE A 2 -5.33 15.69 2.72
C ILE A 2 -4.62 16.12 1.45
N GLU A 3 -3.32 15.81 1.34
CA GLU A 3 -2.45 16.24 0.25
C GLU A 3 -2.06 15.08 -0.68
N ARG A 4 -1.97 13.86 -0.16
CA ARG A 4 -1.65 12.65 -0.91
C ARG A 4 -2.09 11.38 -0.20
N ILE A 5 -2.18 10.31 -0.97
CA ILE A 5 -2.44 8.95 -0.49
C ILE A 5 -1.15 8.13 -0.57
N LEU A 6 -0.85 7.37 0.47
CA LEU A 6 0.31 6.48 0.54
C LEU A 6 -0.19 5.03 0.51
N TYR A 7 -0.10 4.38 -0.65
CA TYR A 7 -0.41 2.96 -0.79
C TYR A 7 0.74 2.11 -0.26
N ILE A 8 0.40 1.13 0.58
CA ILE A 8 1.35 0.15 1.09
C ILE A 8 0.92 -1.28 0.75
N GLY A 9 1.87 -2.07 0.22
CA GLY A 9 1.70 -3.51 0.02
C GLY A 9 1.72 -4.27 1.34
N PHE A 10 1.09 -5.45 1.38
CA PHE A 10 1.03 -6.27 2.60
C PHE A 10 2.36 -6.95 2.95
N ASP A 11 3.36 -6.85 2.06
CA ASP A 11 4.76 -7.24 2.29
C ASP A 11 5.65 -6.08 2.77
N GLN A 12 5.12 -4.85 2.84
CA GLN A 12 5.86 -3.62 3.18
C GLN A 12 5.36 -2.97 4.48
N LEU A 13 4.89 -3.77 5.44
CA LEU A 13 4.30 -3.30 6.70
C LEU A 13 5.36 -2.76 7.68
N ASN A 14 5.90 -1.57 7.40
CA ASN A 14 6.91 -0.93 8.22
C ASN A 14 6.80 0.60 8.18
N ALA A 15 6.69 1.23 9.36
CA ALA A 15 6.51 2.68 9.48
C ALA A 15 7.78 3.51 9.24
N LYS A 16 8.97 2.88 9.18
CA LYS A 16 10.27 3.58 9.07
C LYS A 16 10.91 3.46 7.68
N TYR A 17 10.30 2.72 6.77
CA TYR A 17 10.82 2.40 5.44
C TYR A 17 9.76 2.63 4.35
N GLY A 18 10.21 2.60 3.10
CA GLY A 18 9.40 2.82 1.92
C GLY A 18 8.66 4.16 1.97
N VAL A 19 7.43 4.15 1.45
CA VAL A 19 6.60 5.35 1.36
C VAL A 19 6.22 5.93 2.73
N LEU A 20 6.23 5.12 3.80
CA LEU A 20 5.87 5.57 5.14
C LEU A 20 6.99 6.32 5.87
N LYS A 21 8.24 6.19 5.42
CA LYS A 21 9.41 6.85 6.04
C LYS A 21 9.24 8.37 6.19
N SER A 22 8.52 8.99 5.26
CA SER A 22 8.24 10.43 5.24
C SER A 22 6.75 10.75 5.37
N ALA A 23 5.95 9.85 5.97
CA ALA A 23 4.52 10.06 6.15
C ALA A 23 4.24 11.15 7.19
N ASP A 24 3.32 12.05 6.89
CA ASP A 24 2.83 13.09 7.79
C ASP A 24 1.40 12.78 8.25
N VAL A 25 1.25 12.64 9.56
CA VAL A 25 -0.02 12.36 10.24
C VAL A 25 -1.12 13.37 9.90
N LYS A 26 -0.77 14.63 9.59
CA LYS A 26 -1.75 15.71 9.39
C LYS A 26 -2.28 15.81 7.95
N SER A 27 -1.51 15.34 6.98
CA SER A 27 -1.72 15.61 5.56
C SER A 27 -1.82 14.34 4.70
N ASP A 28 -1.34 13.20 5.19
CA ASP A 28 -1.32 11.95 4.44
C ASP A 28 -2.46 11.00 4.85
N VAL A 29 -2.88 10.18 3.88
CA VAL A 29 -3.76 9.02 4.12
C VAL A 29 -3.04 7.75 3.73
N ILE A 30 -2.96 6.79 4.65
CA ILE A 30 -2.36 5.49 4.38
C ILE A 30 -3.43 4.55 3.83
N ALA A 31 -3.15 3.91 2.70
CA ALA A 31 -4.06 3.00 2.00
C ALA A 31 -3.56 1.56 2.06
N LEU A 32 -4.39 0.67 2.59
CA LEU A 32 -4.21 -0.79 2.58
C LEU A 32 -5.36 -1.41 1.82
N ILE A 33 -5.08 -2.07 0.69
CA ILE A 33 -6.11 -2.63 -0.17
C ILE A 33 -6.00 -4.15 -0.19
N GLN A 34 -6.98 -4.81 0.42
CA GLN A 34 -7.19 -6.25 0.32
C GLN A 34 -7.97 -6.55 -0.96
N SER A 35 -7.27 -6.78 -2.07
CA SER A 35 -7.90 -7.08 -3.35
C SER A 35 -8.32 -8.54 -3.50
N GLU A 36 -9.36 -8.81 -4.28
CA GLU A 36 -9.80 -10.18 -4.59
C GLU A 36 -8.66 -11.03 -5.19
N PRO A 37 -7.93 -10.62 -6.24
CA PRO A 37 -6.80 -11.38 -6.80
C PRO A 37 -5.70 -11.71 -5.79
N MET A 38 -5.51 -10.90 -4.75
CA MET A 38 -4.56 -11.21 -3.68
C MET A 38 -5.00 -12.45 -2.90
N THR A 39 -6.31 -12.62 -2.70
CA THR A 39 -6.90 -13.72 -1.92
C THR A 39 -7.25 -14.95 -2.74
N THR A 40 -7.50 -14.80 -4.05
CA THR A 40 -7.99 -15.89 -4.91
C THR A 40 -7.09 -16.20 -6.12
N GLY A 41 -6.16 -15.30 -6.48
CA GLY A 41 -5.46 -15.35 -7.77
C GLY A 41 -4.37 -16.41 -7.91
N LYS A 42 -4.02 -17.10 -6.82
CA LYS A 42 -3.10 -18.24 -6.80
C LYS A 42 -3.53 -19.24 -5.73
N ASN A 43 -3.04 -20.47 -5.84
CA ASN A 43 -3.22 -21.49 -4.81
C ASN A 43 -2.32 -21.19 -3.59
N TRP A 44 -2.67 -20.15 -2.83
CA TRP A 44 -1.95 -19.77 -1.63
C TRP A 44 -2.23 -20.74 -0.49
N HIS A 45 -1.21 -21.02 0.33
CA HIS A 45 -1.43 -21.73 1.59
C HIS A 45 -2.36 -20.90 2.50
N PRO A 46 -3.46 -21.47 3.04
CA PRO A 46 -4.44 -20.72 3.82
C PRO A 46 -3.82 -19.97 5.01
N GLU A 47 -2.89 -20.60 5.74
CA GLU A 47 -2.22 -19.96 6.88
C GLU A 47 -1.36 -18.76 6.47
N ARG A 48 -0.71 -18.83 5.30
CA ARG A 48 0.08 -17.71 4.78
C ARG A 48 -0.82 -16.53 4.43
N LEU A 49 -1.97 -16.81 3.79
CA LEU A 49 -2.93 -15.77 3.45
C LEU A 49 -3.54 -15.14 4.72
N TYR A 50 -3.90 -15.97 5.69
CA TYR A 50 -4.37 -15.53 7.00
C TYR A 50 -3.34 -14.64 7.70
N PHE A 51 -2.07 -15.07 7.74
CA PHE A 51 -0.97 -14.31 8.33
C PHE A 51 -0.84 -12.92 7.68
N LEU A 52 -0.72 -12.85 6.35
CA LEU A 52 -0.56 -11.57 5.64
C LEU A 52 -1.72 -10.61 5.89
N ILE A 53 -2.96 -11.10 5.81
CA ILE A 53 -4.16 -10.28 6.03
C ILE A 53 -4.24 -9.83 7.49
N SER A 54 -3.94 -10.72 8.44
CA SER A 54 -3.95 -10.41 9.87
C SER A 54 -2.89 -9.36 10.21
N SER A 55 -1.66 -9.52 9.70
CA SER A 55 -0.58 -8.55 9.86
C SER A 55 -0.96 -7.18 9.32
N ALA A 56 -1.55 -7.10 8.12
CA ALA A 56 -1.99 -5.84 7.54
C ALA A 56 -3.09 -5.14 8.36
N ARG A 57 -4.04 -5.91 8.92
CA ARG A 57 -5.10 -5.36 9.79
C ARG A 57 -4.54 -4.83 11.11
N HIS A 58 -3.66 -5.58 11.76
CA HIS A 58 -3.01 -5.12 13.00
C HIS A 58 -2.12 -3.90 12.74
N PHE A 59 -1.37 -3.89 11.64
CA PHE A 59 -0.54 -2.74 11.27
C PHE A 59 -1.39 -1.50 10.96
N ALA A 60 -2.53 -1.66 10.29
CA ALA A 60 -3.49 -0.56 10.09
C ALA A 60 -3.95 0.03 11.41
N GLN A 61 -4.26 -0.84 12.39
CA GLN A 61 -4.69 -0.42 13.72
C GLN A 61 -3.58 0.31 14.48
N GLU A 62 -2.35 -0.23 14.46
CA GLU A 62 -1.17 0.41 15.06
C GLU A 62 -0.93 1.82 14.49
N LEU A 63 -1.08 1.99 13.17
CA LEU A 63 -0.93 3.29 12.52
C LEU A 63 -2.05 4.27 12.94
N ARG A 64 -3.30 3.80 13.08
CA ARG A 64 -4.40 4.63 13.60
C ARG A 64 -4.15 5.08 15.03
N GLU A 65 -3.63 4.20 15.88
CA GLU A 65 -3.27 4.53 17.27
C GLU A 65 -2.16 5.59 17.35
N LYS A 66 -1.28 5.63 16.34
CA LYS A 66 -0.28 6.69 16.16
C LYS A 66 -0.84 7.98 15.54
N GLY A 67 -2.15 8.04 15.30
CA GLY A 67 -2.87 9.21 14.80
C GLY A 67 -3.00 9.30 13.28
N PHE A 68 -2.40 8.38 12.52
CA PHE A 68 -2.51 8.41 11.06
C PHE A 68 -3.96 8.18 10.61
N LYS A 69 -4.33 8.82 9.51
CA LYS A 69 -5.53 8.45 8.78
C LYS A 69 -5.25 7.20 7.95
N VAL A 70 -5.95 6.10 8.25
CA VAL A 70 -5.72 4.80 7.60
C VAL A 70 -7.00 4.23 7.02
N GLU A 71 -7.00 4.02 5.72
CA GLU A 71 -8.06 3.40 4.96
C GLU A 71 -7.69 1.96 4.64
N TYR A 72 -8.47 1.02 5.17
CA TYR A 72 -8.35 -0.39 4.86
C TYR A 72 -9.56 -0.81 4.02
N ILE A 73 -9.35 -1.06 2.73
CA ILE A 73 -10.43 -1.34 1.77
C ILE A 73 -10.34 -2.77 1.29
N LYS A 74 -11.50 -3.41 1.15
CA LYS A 74 -11.65 -4.66 0.40
C LYS A 74 -12.24 -4.32 -0.97
N ALA A 75 -11.58 -4.71 -2.04
CA ALA A 75 -11.98 -4.33 -3.40
C ALA A 75 -11.75 -5.47 -4.40
N SER A 76 -12.37 -5.37 -5.57
CA SER A 76 -12.20 -6.32 -6.67
C SER A 76 -10.79 -6.31 -7.26
N SER A 77 -10.10 -5.17 -7.20
CA SER A 77 -8.69 -5.04 -7.59
C SER A 77 -7.99 -3.99 -6.73
N THR A 78 -6.65 -3.95 -6.79
CA THR A 78 -5.88 -2.89 -6.13
C THR A 78 -6.25 -1.51 -6.70
N THR A 79 -6.38 -1.38 -8.01
CA THR A 79 -6.72 -0.11 -8.66
C THR A 79 -8.15 0.33 -8.35
N ALA A 80 -9.12 -0.59 -8.27
CA ALA A 80 -10.48 -0.27 -7.87
C ALA A 80 -10.56 0.29 -6.44
N GLY A 81 -9.74 -0.24 -5.52
CA GLY A 81 -9.64 0.34 -4.17
C GLY A 81 -8.94 1.70 -4.16
N LEU A 82 -8.01 1.95 -5.09
CA LEU A 82 -7.40 3.28 -5.26
C LEU A 82 -8.40 4.28 -5.87
N ASP A 83 -9.28 3.85 -6.77
CA ASP A 83 -10.34 4.70 -7.34
C ASP A 83 -11.29 5.20 -6.25
N GLU A 84 -11.74 4.31 -5.36
CA GLU A 84 -12.57 4.68 -4.21
C GLU A 84 -11.91 5.77 -3.34
N LEU A 85 -10.60 5.63 -3.09
CA LEU A 85 -9.85 6.62 -2.32
C LEU A 85 -9.61 7.91 -3.08
N SER A 86 -9.32 7.82 -4.38
CA SER A 86 -9.13 8.98 -5.24
C SER A 86 -10.39 9.85 -5.25
N GLU A 87 -11.56 9.24 -5.40
CA GLU A 87 -12.85 9.94 -5.32
C GLU A 87 -13.07 10.55 -3.93
N LYS A 88 -12.84 9.77 -2.86
CA LYS A 88 -13.01 10.23 -1.46
C LYS A 88 -12.11 11.41 -1.10
N TYR A 89 -10.90 11.46 -1.65
CA TYR A 89 -9.87 12.44 -1.32
C TYR A 89 -9.60 13.46 -2.44
N LYS A 90 -10.55 13.64 -3.37
CA LYS A 90 -10.51 14.67 -4.43
C LYS A 90 -9.29 14.55 -5.36
N ASN A 91 -8.95 13.34 -5.76
CA ASN A 91 -7.90 13.03 -6.75
C ASN A 91 -6.52 13.57 -6.38
N VAL A 92 -6.18 13.51 -5.10
CA VAL A 92 -4.80 13.76 -4.64
C VAL A 92 -3.86 12.70 -5.20
N LYS A 93 -2.56 13.04 -5.29
CA LYS A 93 -1.55 12.13 -5.82
C LYS A 93 -1.41 10.89 -4.94
N ILE A 94 -1.18 9.74 -5.57
CA ILE A 94 -0.94 8.47 -4.89
C ILE A 94 0.55 8.11 -5.00
N PHE A 95 1.14 7.74 -3.87
CA PHE A 95 2.52 7.29 -3.77
C PHE A 95 2.61 5.88 -3.23
N ALA A 96 3.62 5.13 -3.65
CA ALA A 96 3.93 3.81 -3.12
C ALA A 96 5.45 3.59 -3.10
N ALA A 97 5.95 2.69 -2.24
CA ALA A 97 7.27 2.13 -2.45
C ALA A 97 7.20 1.16 -3.63
N GLU A 98 8.27 1.07 -4.43
CA GLU A 98 8.29 0.16 -5.59
C GLU A 98 7.90 -1.28 -5.19
N PRO A 99 6.82 -1.84 -5.77
CA PRO A 99 6.39 -3.18 -5.45
C PRO A 99 7.40 -4.27 -5.80
N SER A 100 7.45 -5.32 -4.99
CA SER A 100 8.27 -6.51 -5.25
C SER A 100 7.72 -7.36 -6.42
N SER A 101 6.45 -7.19 -6.79
CA SER A 101 5.78 -7.93 -7.88
C SER A 101 5.78 -7.13 -9.17
N HIS A 102 6.32 -7.69 -10.26
CA HIS A 102 6.28 -7.07 -11.59
C HIS A 102 4.86 -6.74 -12.06
N ARG A 103 3.90 -7.63 -11.82
CA ARG A 103 2.50 -7.41 -12.22
C ARG A 103 1.89 -6.25 -11.44
N LEU A 104 2.15 -6.18 -10.14
CA LEU A 104 1.64 -5.08 -9.30
C LEU A 104 2.31 -3.76 -9.69
N PHE A 105 3.62 -3.77 -9.90
CA PHE A 105 4.37 -2.60 -10.38
C PHE A 105 3.77 -2.08 -11.69
N GLN A 106 3.55 -2.96 -12.67
CA GLN A 106 2.95 -2.58 -13.94
C GLN A 106 1.55 -1.98 -13.75
N SER A 107 0.66 -2.65 -13.02
CA SER A 107 -0.70 -2.14 -12.79
C SER A 107 -0.72 -0.78 -12.08
N LEU A 108 0.15 -0.57 -11.09
CA LEU A 108 0.24 0.71 -10.38
C LEU A 108 0.88 1.80 -11.25
N SER A 109 1.86 1.45 -12.09
CA SER A 109 2.49 2.37 -13.04
C SER A 109 1.49 2.83 -14.11
N GLU A 110 0.72 1.90 -14.69
CA GLU A 110 -0.33 2.20 -15.68
C GLU A 110 -1.46 3.03 -15.05
N TYR A 111 -1.74 2.83 -13.76
CA TYR A 111 -2.69 3.63 -12.99
C TYR A 111 -2.19 5.06 -12.71
N GLY A 112 -0.88 5.31 -12.75
CA GLY A 112 -0.28 6.62 -12.50
C GLY A 112 0.21 6.85 -11.06
N VAL A 113 0.47 5.77 -10.30
CA VAL A 113 1.11 5.87 -8.97
C VAL A 113 2.54 6.36 -9.11
N SER A 114 2.93 7.30 -8.25
CA SER A 114 4.32 7.76 -8.13
C SER A 114 5.10 6.86 -7.18
N PHE A 115 6.31 6.45 -7.56
CA PHE A 115 7.11 5.52 -6.76
C PHE A 115 8.22 6.22 -5.98
N VAL A 116 8.44 5.75 -4.75
CA VAL A 116 9.69 5.94 -4.02
C VAL A 116 10.49 4.65 -4.04
N GLU A 117 11.81 4.77 -3.98
CA GLU A 117 12.71 3.63 -3.94
C GLU A 117 12.37 2.67 -2.79
N ASN A 118 12.48 1.37 -3.05
CA ASN A 118 12.25 0.34 -2.05
C ASN A 118 13.51 0.16 -1.18
N ASP A 119 13.62 0.95 -0.11
CA ASP A 119 14.73 0.94 0.83
C ASP A 119 14.66 -0.19 1.90
N PHE A 120 13.85 -1.23 1.67
CA PHE A 120 13.86 -2.45 2.48
C PHE A 120 15.07 -3.37 2.16
N PHE A 121 15.80 -3.08 1.08
CA PHE A 121 16.97 -3.81 0.65
C PHE A 121 18.22 -2.94 0.76
N LEU A 122 19.39 -3.59 0.94
CA LEU A 122 20.68 -2.89 1.04
C LEU A 122 21.16 -2.33 -0.30
N THR A 123 20.58 -2.76 -1.40
CA THR A 123 21.00 -2.43 -2.77
C THR A 123 19.79 -2.01 -3.57
N SER A 124 19.90 -0.89 -4.28
CA SER A 124 18.86 -0.37 -5.15
C SER A 124 18.70 -1.21 -6.42
N ARG A 125 17.57 -1.06 -7.12
CA ARG A 125 17.38 -1.66 -8.46
C ARG A 125 18.34 -1.11 -9.53
N SER A 126 18.85 0.11 -9.36
CA SER A 126 19.83 0.67 -10.31
C SER A 126 21.22 0.09 -10.13
N LEU A 127 21.50 -0.55 -8.98
CA LEU A 127 22.77 -1.16 -8.64
C LEU A 127 22.80 -2.68 -8.85
N PHE A 128 21.66 -3.33 -9.20
CA PHE A 128 21.54 -4.78 -9.43
C PHE A 128 20.50 -5.08 -10.53
#